data_AF-A0A933E792-F1
#
_entry.id   AF-A0A933E792-F1
#
_cell.length_a   1.000
_cell.length_b   1.000
_cell.length_c   1.000
_cell.angle_alpha   90.00
_cell.angle_beta   90.00
_cell.angle_gamma   90.00
#
_symmetry.space_group_name_H-M   'P 1'
#
loop_
_entity.id
_entity.type
_entity.pdbx_description
1 polymer ?
#
loop_
_entity_poly.entity_id
_entity_poly.type
_entity_poly.pdbx_seq_one_letter_code
_entity_poly.pdbx_strand_id
1 'polypeptide(L)' 'MEPREQELLEYVRPDGKIPFREWLHSLKDVHARARIRVRLNRIRMGNFGDCKAVGLGVHELRLPFGPGYRVY' A
#
# COMPACT_ATOMS: atom_id res chain seq x y z
N MET A 1 22.46 3.18 5.16
CA MET A 1 21.91 2.74 3.86
C MET A 1 21.20 3.95 3.29
N GLU A 2 21.68 4.50 2.17
CA GLU A 2 21.00 5.60 1.49
C GLU A 2 19.57 5.17 1.12
N PRO A 3 18.53 5.98 1.40
CA PRO A 3 17.17 5.67 0.98
C PRO A 3 17.14 5.66 -0.55
N ARG A 4 17.04 4.46 -1.13
CA ARG A 4 16.82 4.31 -2.57
C ARG A 4 15.37 4.67 -2.83
N GLU A 5 15.15 5.62 -3.73
CA GLU A 5 13.81 5.92 -4.21
C GLU A 5 13.19 4.63 -4.79
N GLN A 6 11.99 4.31 -4.35
CA GLN A 6 11.25 3.12 -4.76
C GLN A 6 10.18 3.53 -5.76
N GLU A 7 10.10 2.80 -6.85
CA GLU A 7 8.97 2.88 -7.77
C GLU A 7 7.80 2.06 -7.20
N LEU A 8 6.61 2.67 -7.16
CA LEU A 8 5.37 1.97 -6.82
C LEU A 8 4.58 1.72 -8.09
N LEU A 9 4.47 0.44 -8.45
CA LEU A 9 3.65 -0.02 -9.55
C LEU A 9 2.37 -0.65 -8.99
N GLU A 10 1.23 -0.31 -9.58
CA GLU A 10 -0.04 -0.94 -9.25
C GLU A 10 -0.21 -2.19 -10.13
N TYR A 11 -0.61 -3.31 -9.52
CA TYR A 11 -0.97 -4.51 -10.28
C TYR A 11 -2.21 -4.25 -11.13
N VAL A 12 -2.07 -4.47 -12.45
CA VAL A 12 -3.15 -4.42 -13.42
C VAL A 12 -3.52 -5.84 -13.81
N ARG A 13 -4.79 -6.20 -13.61
CA ARG A 13 -5.34 -7.48 -14.03
C ARG A 13 -5.43 -7.57 -15.56
N PRO A 14 -5.51 -8.77 -16.15
CA PRO A 14 -5.69 -8.93 -17.60
C PRO A 14 -6.93 -8.23 -18.18
N ASP A 15 -7.96 -7.98 -17.36
CA ASP A 15 -9.18 -7.24 -17.71
C ASP A 15 -9.06 -5.72 -17.55
N GLY A 16 -7.85 -5.21 -17.27
CA GLY A 16 -7.56 -3.80 -17.07
C GLY A 16 -7.90 -3.25 -15.68
N LYS A 17 -8.47 -4.07 -14.78
CA LYS A 17 -8.83 -3.62 -13.43
C LYS A 17 -7.61 -3.49 -12.55
N ILE A 18 -7.67 -2.51 -11.64
CA ILE A 18 -6.63 -2.24 -10.65
C ILE A 18 -7.23 -2.47 -9.26
N PRO A 19 -7.09 -3.68 -8.67
CA PRO A 19 -7.77 -4.03 -7.42
C PRO A 19 -7.48 -3.06 -6.28
N PHE A 20 -6.23 -2.59 -6.16
CA PHE A 20 -5.85 -1.61 -5.15
C PHE A 20 -6.64 -0.30 -5.28
N ARG A 21 -6.79 0.22 -6.50
CA ARG A 21 -7.48 1.49 -6.75
C ARG A 21 -8.98 1.38 -6.51
N GLU A 22 -9.59 0.27 -6.98
CA GLU A 22 -10.99 -0.04 -6.72
C GLU A 22 -11.27 -0.14 -5.22
N TRP A 23 -10.44 -0.90 -4.50
CA TRP A 23 -10.54 -1.03 -3.05
C TRP A 23 -10.37 0.32 -2.34
N LEU A 24 -9.32 1.09 -2.65
CA LEU A 24 -9.09 2.38 -2.03
C LEU A 24 -10.25 3.37 -2.27
N HIS A 25 -10.89 3.32 -3.44
CA HIS A 25 -12.04 4.17 -3.77
C HIS A 25 -13.33 3.71 -3.11
N SER A 26 -13.47 2.41 -2.81
CA SER A 26 -14.62 1.87 -2.07
C SER A 26 -14.64 2.27 -0.58
N LEU A 27 -13.50 2.69 -0.02
CA LEU A 27 -13.42 3.16 1.36
C LEU A 27 -14.18 4.49 1.52
N LYS A 28 -15.26 4.46 2.31
CA LYS A 28 -16.06 5.67 2.63
C LYS A 28 -15.28 6.66 3.50
N ASP A 29 -14.35 6.17 4.32
CA ASP A 29 -13.52 7.01 5.19
C ASP A 29 -12.42 7.72 4.39
N VAL A 30 -12.61 9.02 4.18
CA VAL A 30 -11.66 9.89 3.46
C VAL A 30 -10.34 10.06 4.21
N HIS A 31 -10.34 10.02 5.54
CA HIS A 31 -9.13 10.12 6.34
C HIS A 31 -8.32 8.83 6.25
N ALA A 32 -8.98 7.66 6.26
CA ALA A 32 -8.31 6.38 6.02
C ALA A 32 -7.62 6.37 4.65
N ARG A 33 -8.32 6.81 3.59
CA ARG A 33 -7.74 6.94 2.23
C ARG A 33 -6.51 7.83 2.20
N ALA A 34 -6.58 9.01 2.83
CA ALA A 34 -5.47 9.94 2.89
C ALA A 34 -4.26 9.34 3.63
N ARG A 35 -4.48 8.66 4.77
CA ARG A 35 -3.42 8.00 5.53
C ARG A 35 -2.74 6.87 4.75
N ILE A 36 -3.51 6.09 4.00
CA ILE A 36 -2.95 5.05 3.11
C ILE A 36 -2.05 5.70 2.05
N ARG A 37 -2.51 6.76 1.38
CA ARG A 37 -1.71 7.48 0.37
C ARG A 37 -0.42 8.07 0.93
N VAL A 38 -0.49 8.71 2.10
CA VAL A 38 0.70 9.21 2.81
C VAL A 38 1.68 8.07 3.10
N ARG A 39 1.17 6.88 3.46
CA ARG A 39 2.03 5.73 3.70
C ARG A 39 2.74 5.24 2.44
N LEU A 40 2.05 5.19 1.32
CA LEU A 40 2.65 4.83 0.03
C LEU A 40 3.75 5.81 -0.38
N ASN A 41 3.55 7.11 -0.16
CA ASN A 41 4.61 8.11 -0.42
C ASN A 41 5.85 7.85 0.45
N ARG A 42 5.69 7.43 1.70
CA ARG A 42 6.83 7.03 2.55
C ARG A 42 7.56 5.81 1.98
N ILE A 43 6.85 4.84 1.42
CA ILE A 43 7.47 3.68 0.76
C ILE A 43 8.29 4.13 -0.45
N ARG A 44 7.78 5.05 -1.27
CA ARG A 44 8.54 5.64 -2.39
C ARG A 44 9.85 6.28 -1.95
N MET A 45 9.89 6.82 -0.73
CA MET A 45 11.10 7.37 -0.12
C MET A 45 11.98 6.33 0.59
N GLY A 46 11.72 5.03 0.39
CA GLY A 46 12.44 3.94 1.04
C GLY A 46 12.04 3.67 2.50
N ASN A 47 10.99 4.32 3.01
CA ASN A 47 10.48 4.10 4.37
C ASN A 47 9.30 3.12 4.39
N PHE A 48 9.64 1.84 4.48
CA PHE A 48 8.69 0.73 4.50
C PHE A 48 7.91 0.62 5.82
N GLY A 49 8.41 1.15 6.94
CA GLY A 49 7.86 0.99 8.29
C GLY A 49 7.38 -0.43 8.62
N ASP A 50 6.16 -0.60 9.16
CA ASP A 50 5.61 -1.92 9.49
C ASP A 50 5.20 -2.74 8.25
N CYS A 51 6.19 -3.43 7.68
CA CYS A 51 6.03 -4.42 6.63
C CYS A 51 6.53 -5.79 7.09
N LYS A 52 5.83 -6.86 6.71
CA LYS A 52 6.22 -8.24 7.03
C LYS A 52 6.16 -9.12 5.79
N ALA A 53 7.18 -9.96 5.57
CA ALA A 53 7.12 -10.96 4.50
C ALA A 53 6.02 -12.00 4.82
N VAL A 54 5.19 -12.29 3.83
CA VAL A 54 4.13 -13.32 3.92
C VAL A 54 4.39 -14.52 2.99
N GLY A 55 5.53 -14.53 2.31
CA GLY A 55 5.97 -15.62 1.44
C GLY A 55 5.86 -15.28 -0.05
N LEU A 56 6.51 -16.08 -0.91
CA LEU A 56 6.48 -15.96 -2.38
C LEU A 56 6.84 -14.56 -2.91
N GLY A 57 7.74 -13.85 -2.21
CA GLY A 57 8.12 -12.48 -2.58
C GLY A 57 7.08 -11.41 -2.23
N VAL A 58 6.00 -11.76 -1.54
CA VAL A 58 4.95 -10.84 -1.11
C VAL A 58 5.24 -10.32 0.31
N HIS A 59 5.00 -9.03 0.52
CA HIS A 59 5.06 -8.39 1.81
C HIS A 59 3.70 -7.77 2.16
N GLU A 60 3.25 -7.92 3.40
CA GLU A 60 2.11 -7.16 3.91
C GLU A 60 2.58 -5.83 4.51
N LEU A 61 2.00 -4.72 4.07
CA LEU A 61 2.08 -3.42 4.74
C LEU A 61 0.95 -3.33 5.75
N ARG A 62 1.29 -3.25 7.04
CA ARG A 62 0.31 -3.22 8.13
C ARG A 62 0.00 -1.80 8.57
N LEU A 63 -1.29 -1.49 8.63
CA LEU A 63 -1.80 -0.16 8.97
C LEU A 63 -2.77 -0.31 10.17
N PRO A 64 -2.32 -0.08 11.41
CA PRO A 64 -3.06 -0.46 12.63
C PRO A 64 -4.17 0.54 13.01
N PHE A 65 -4.76 1.23 12.03
CA PHE A 65 -5.82 2.20 12.27
C PHE A 65 -7.14 1.79 11.62
N GLY A 66 -8.24 2.34 12.14
CA GLY A 66 -9.59 1.94 11.73
C GLY A 66 -9.77 0.44 11.95
N PRO A 67 -10.28 -0.31 10.96
CA PRO A 67 -10.43 -1.77 11.05
C PRO A 67 -9.11 -2.55 10.98
N GLY A 68 -7.97 -1.88 10.78
CA GLY A 68 -6.68 -2.51 10.58
C GLY A 68 -6.45 -2.92 9.13
N TYR A 69 -6.03 -1.96 8.30
CA TYR A 69 -5.83 -2.21 6.86
C TYR A 69 -4.54 -2.99 6.56
N ARG A 70 -4.55 -3.71 5.44
CA ARG A 70 -3.40 -4.42 4.86
C ARG A 70 -3.31 -4.08 3.38
N VAL A 71 -2.11 -3.75 2.92
CA VAL A 71 -1.79 -3.59 1.49
C VAL A 71 -0.73 -4.63 1.15
N TYR A 72 -0.88 -5.27 0.00
CA TYR A 72 -0.01 -6.30 -0.52
C TYR A 72 0.55 -5.87 -1.86
#